data_AF-A0A2E5JJZ0-F1
#
_entry.id   AF-A0A2E5JJZ0-F1
#
_cell.length_a   1.000
_cell.length_b   1.000
_cell.length_c   1.000
_cell.angle_alpha   90.00
_cell.angle_beta   90.00
_cell.angle_gamma   90.00
#
_symmetry.space_group_name_H-M   'P 1'
#
loop_
_entity.id
_entity.type
_entity.pdbx_description
1 polymer ?
#
loop_
_entity_poly.entity_id
_entity_poly.type
_entity_poly.pdbx_seq_one_letter_code
_entity_poly.pdbx_strand_id
1 'polypeptide(L)' 'MPKIMFKKCHMCGHVIETQQEPERCEKCRKSFLPSNYFEKIHTKEKIDFKHLFSNTDELYEEDLIKGFHVLW' A
#
# COMPACT_ATOMS: atom_id res chain seq x y z
N MET A 1 -1.06 -17.78 8.48
CA MET A 1 0.02 -17.67 7.47
C MET A 1 0.14 -16.20 7.15
N PRO A 2 1.34 -15.61 7.08
CA PRO A 2 1.47 -14.18 6.77
C PRO A 2 0.99 -13.93 5.34
N LYS A 3 0.11 -12.94 5.15
CA LYS A 3 -0.33 -12.52 3.81
C LYS A 3 0.81 -11.79 3.11
N ILE A 4 0.99 -12.00 1.81
CA ILE A 4 2.00 -11.29 1.03
C ILE A 4 1.29 -10.38 0.03
N MET A 5 1.73 -9.12 -0.05
CA MET A 5 1.25 -8.16 -1.04
C MET A 5 2.27 -8.00 -2.16
N PHE A 6 1.77 -8.00 -3.39
CA PHE A 6 2.50 -7.58 -4.57
C PHE A 6 1.98 -6.21 -5.05
N LYS A 7 2.89 -5.25 -5.20
CA LYS A 7 2.59 -3.91 -5.72
C LYS A 7 3.48 -3.56 -6.90
N LYS A 8 2.89 -3.22 -8.03
CA LYS A 8 3.63 -2.78 -9.22
C LYS A 8 3.77 -1.26 -9.24
N CYS A 9 5.01 -0.78 -9.36
CA CYS A 9 5.28 0.65 -9.53
C CYS A 9 4.76 1.14 -10.89
N HIS A 10 3.85 2.13 -10.89
CA HIS A 10 3.32 2.71 -12.12
C HIS A 10 4.35 3.52 -12.91
N MET A 11 5.44 3.99 -12.27
CA MET A 11 6.47 4.79 -12.95
C MET A 11 7.52 3.93 -13.66
N CYS A 12 8.01 2.87 -13.02
CA CYS A 12 9.13 2.07 -13.55
C CYS A 12 8.81 0.58 -13.75
N GLY A 13 7.59 0.14 -13.43
CA GLY A 13 7.13 -1.24 -13.61
C GLY A 13 7.68 -2.26 -12.61
N HIS A 14 8.55 -1.85 -11.68
CA HIS A 14 9.11 -2.75 -10.67
C HIS A 14 8.01 -3.31 -9.75
N VAL A 15 8.03 -4.63 -9.53
CA VAL A 15 7.10 -5.33 -8.64
C VAL A 15 7.76 -5.46 -7.27
N ILE A 16 7.03 -5.05 -6.25
CA ILE A 16 7.46 -5.07 -4.84
C ILE A 16 6.67 -6.17 -4.16
N GLU A 17 7.36 -7.06 -3.46
CA GLU A 17 6.80 -8.11 -2.62
C GLU A 17 7.02 -7.72 -1.15
N THR A 18 5.96 -7.66 -0.35
CA THR A 18 6.04 -7.11 1.02
C THR A 18 4.88 -7.56 1.91
N GLN A 19 5.09 -7.50 3.22
CA GLN A 19 4.07 -7.73 4.25
C GLN A 19 3.46 -6.43 4.82
N GLN A 20 3.96 -5.27 4.38
CA GLN A 20 3.42 -3.94 4.70
C GLN A 20 3.33 -3.11 3.42
N GLU A 21 2.31 -2.26 3.30
CA GLU A 21 2.22 -1.35 2.17
C GLU A 21 3.50 -0.50 2.00
N PRO A 22 4.12 -0.49 0.81
CA PRO A 22 5.34 0.27 0.63
C PRO A 22 5.00 1.76 0.48
N GLU A 23 5.75 2.61 1.17
CA GLU A 23 5.65 4.07 1.04
C GLU A 23 6.19 4.58 -0.30
N ARG A 24 7.17 3.87 -0.86
CA ARG A 24 7.88 4.26 -2.08
C ARG A 24 8.45 3.06 -2.82
N CYS A 25 8.67 3.24 -4.12
CA CYS A 25 9.36 2.24 -4.92
C CYS A 25 10.86 2.17 -4.55
N GLU A 26 11.36 0.97 -4.30
CA GLU A 26 12.77 0.74 -3.97
C GLU A 26 13.70 1.09 -5.15
N LYS A 27 13.23 0.89 -6.39
CA LYS A 27 14.00 1.14 -7.61
C LYS A 27 14.03 2.61 -8.06
N CYS A 28 12.86 3.24 -8.20
CA CYS A 28 12.77 4.61 -8.74
C CYS A 28 12.46 5.68 -7.69
N ARG A 29 12.31 5.31 -6.42
CA ARG A 29 12.05 6.21 -5.28
C ARG A 29 10.74 6.99 -5.35
N LYS A 30 9.88 6.73 -6.34
CA LYS A 30 8.54 7.31 -6.44
C LYS A 30 7.70 6.94 -5.21
N SER A 31 7.11 7.93 -4.55
CA SER A 31 6.18 7.73 -3.44
C SER A 31 4.84 7.14 -3.91
N PHE A 32 4.23 6.35 -3.03
CA PHE A 32 2.90 5.80 -3.20
C PHE A 32 1.91 6.49 -2.26
N LEU A 33 0.64 6.44 -2.63
CA LEU A 33 -0.45 6.66 -1.68
C LEU A 33 -0.76 5.33 -0.98
N PRO A 34 -1.14 5.36 0.31
CA PRO A 34 -1.62 4.19 1.02
C PRO A 34 -3.00 3.78 0.53
N SER A 35 -3.36 2.51 0.69
CA SER A 35 -4.73 2.03 0.49
C SER A 35 -5.69 2.77 1.43
N ASN A 36 -6.89 3.03 0.92
CA ASN A 36 -7.96 3.78 1.60
C ASN A 36 -7.53 5.17 2.08
N TYR A 37 -6.58 5.81 1.38
CA TYR A 37 -6.07 7.14 1.76
C TYR A 37 -7.17 8.16 2.02
N PHE A 38 -8.19 8.23 1.15
CA PHE A 38 -9.30 9.16 1.30
C PHE A 38 -10.05 8.98 2.63
N GLU A 39 -10.36 7.73 2.99
CA GLU A 39 -11.04 7.43 4.26
C GLU A 39 -10.16 7.79 5.47
N LYS A 40 -8.86 7.46 5.39
CA LYS A 40 -7.90 7.73 6.45
C LYS A 40 -7.63 9.22 6.69
N ILE A 41 -7.78 10.09 5.69
CA ILE A 41 -7.56 11.55 5.87
C ILE A 41 -8.81 12.33 6.31
N HIS A 42 -9.99 11.73 6.20
CA HIS A 42 -11.24 12.36 6.66
C HIS A 42 -11.52 12.12 8.15
N THR A 43 -10.67 11.37 8.84
CA THR A 43 -10.72 11.24 10.30
C THR A 43 -10.39 12.59 10.94
N LYS A 44 -11.12 12.98 12.00
CA LYS A 44 -10.82 14.20 12.76
C LYS A 44 -9.49 14.14 13.53
N GLU A 45 -8.88 12.95 13.59
CA GLU A 45 -7.60 12.69 14.22
C GLU A 45 -6.45 12.99 13.25
N LYS A 46 -5.42 13.67 13.75
CA LYS A 46 -4.23 13.99 12.96
C LYS A 46 -3.28 12.78 12.97
N ILE A 47 -3.37 11.94 11.96
CA ILE A 47 -2.50 10.77 11.78
C ILE A 47 -1.23 11.19 11.03
N ASP A 48 -0.06 10.79 11.52
CA ASP A 48 1.20 10.97 10.78
C ASP A 48 1.16 10.14 9.49
N PHE A 49 1.61 10.71 8.37
CA PHE A 49 1.59 10.09 7.05
C PHE A 49 2.20 8.68 7.04
N LYS A 50 3.26 8.45 7.83
CA LYS A 50 3.91 7.13 7.93
C LYS A 50 3.01 6.05 8.54
N HIS A 51 2.08 6.44 9.42
CA HIS A 51 1.13 5.52 10.04
C HIS A 51 -0.11 5.26 9.17
N LEU A 52 -0.18 5.84 7.97
CA LEU A 52 -1.27 5.58 7.03
C LEU A 52 -1.07 4.29 6.22
N PHE A 53 0.13 3.69 6.24
CA PHE A 53 0.47 2.49 5.47
C PHE A 53 0.22 1.24 6.31
N SER A 54 -0.73 0.43 5.87
CA SER A 54 -1.24 -0.71 6.65
C SER A 54 -0.36 -1.95 6.50
N ASN A 55 -0.40 -2.81 7.52
CA ASN A 55 0.11 -4.17 7.38
C ASN A 55 -0.82 -4.99 6.48
N THR A 56 -0.29 -5.98 5.79
CA THR A 56 -1.09 -6.85 4.90
C THR A 56 -2.19 -7.62 5.62
N ASP A 57 -2.01 -7.92 6.91
CA ASP A 57 -3.03 -8.57 7.73
C ASP A 57 -4.26 -7.67 7.98
N GLU A 58 -4.08 -6.35 7.91
CA GLU A 58 -5.14 -5.34 8.07
C GLU A 58 -5.86 -5.04 6.74
N LEU A 59 -5.37 -5.55 5.61
CA LEU A 59 -5.95 -5.34 4.28
C LEU A 59 -6.90 -6.49 3.89
N TYR A 60 -8.02 -6.10 3.31
CA TYR A 60 -9.02 -6.96 2.71
C TYR A 60 -8.95 -6.88 1.17
N GLU A 61 -9.52 -7.86 0.47
CA GLU A 61 -9.48 -7.88 -1.00
C GLU A 61 -10.17 -6.66 -1.63
N GLU A 62 -11.21 -6.13 -0.98
CA GLU A 62 -11.89 -4.90 -1.41
C GLU A 62 -11.02 -3.64 -1.35
N ASP A 63 -9.98 -3.63 -0.50
CA ASP A 63 -9.04 -2.51 -0.37
C ASP A 63 -8.00 -2.47 -1.51
N LEU A 64 -8.02 -3.47 -2.39
CA LEU A 64 -7.02 -3.65 -3.45
C LEU A 64 -7.60 -3.33 -4.83
N ILE A 65 -6.86 -2.50 -5.58
CA ILE A 65 -7.09 -2.37 -7.02
C ILE A 65 -6.43 -3.55 -7.72
N LYS A 66 -7.25 -4.56 -8.07
CA LYS A 66 -6.81 -5.77 -8.78
C LYS A 66 -6.00 -5.40 -10.03
N GLY A 67 -4.78 -5.94 -10.14
CA GLY A 67 -3.85 -5.69 -11.25
C GLY A 67 -2.76 -4.64 -10.96
N PHE A 68 -2.98 -3.72 -10.02
CA PHE A 68 -1.90 -2.90 -9.45
C PHE A 68 -1.40 -3.48 -8.13
N HIS A 69 -2.34 -3.98 -7.30
CA HIS A 69 -2.12 -4.54 -5.98
C HIS A 69 -2.77 -5.94 -5.94
N VAL A 70 -2.10 -6.95 -5.38
CA VAL A 70 -2.63 -8.31 -5.17
C VAL A 70 -2.16 -8.84 -3.82
N LEU A 71 -3.06 -9.45 -3.04
CA LEU A 71 -2.73 -10.24 -1.85
C LEU A 71 -2.72 -11.72 -2.25
N TRP A 72 -1.65 -12.43 -1.90
CA TRP A 72 -1.48 -13.85 -2.15
C TRP A 72 -0.98 -14.56 -0.89
#